data_AF-A0A846DED3-F1
#
_entry.id   AF-A0A846DED3-F1
#
_cell.length_a   1.000
_cell.length_b   1.000
_cell.length_c   1.000
_cell.angle_alpha   90.00
_cell.angle_beta   90.00
_cell.angle_gamma   90.00
#
_symmetry.space_group_name_H-M   'P 1'
#
loop_
_entity.id
_entity.type
_entity.pdbx_description
1 polymer ?
#
loop_
_entity_poly.entity_id
_entity_poly.type
_entity_poly.pdbx_seq_one_letter_code
_entity_poly.pdbx_strand_id
1 'polypeptide(L)'
;MKKRTFLVFLSILLSVFCLGSFVGCPPAAADYDPLVSWNEGATKQGIVNFVEDVTNPNSDNYVPPSDRIATFDNDGTLWTEKPEYIQESFIKYRLSNALPALQKLPSLTEKDVMVKDITLEYIQPES
;
A
#
# COMPACT_ATOMS: atom_id res chain seq x y z
N MET A 1 43.12 -56.37 -10.43
CA MET A 1 41.75 -56.37 -9.85
C MET A 1 41.38 -55.04 -9.18
N LYS A 2 42.27 -54.39 -8.41
CA LYS A 2 41.97 -53.14 -7.66
C LYS A 2 41.53 -51.92 -8.50
N LYS A 3 42.07 -51.71 -9.70
CA LYS A 3 41.73 -50.54 -10.56
C LYS A 3 40.33 -50.62 -11.20
N ARG A 4 39.89 -51.83 -11.57
CA ARG A 4 38.56 -52.07 -12.16
C ARG A 4 37.45 -51.91 -11.13
N THR A 5 37.67 -52.41 -9.91
CA THR A 5 36.74 -52.22 -8.80
C THR A 5 36.62 -50.75 -8.41
N PHE A 6 37.74 -50.00 -8.38
CA PHE A 6 37.74 -48.56 -8.11
C PHE A 6 36.95 -47.75 -9.14
N LEU A 7 37.09 -48.05 -10.43
CA LEU A 7 36.34 -47.40 -11.52
C LEU A 7 34.83 -47.66 -11.42
N VAL A 8 34.43 -48.87 -11.03
CA VAL A 8 33.01 -49.20 -10.82
C VAL A 8 32.44 -48.44 -9.62
N PHE A 9 33.15 -48.40 -8.49
CA PHE A 9 32.72 -47.61 -7.33
C PHE A 9 32.64 -46.10 -7.64
N LEU A 10 33.61 -45.56 -8.39
CA LEU A 10 33.59 -44.16 -8.81
C LEU A 10 32.41 -43.86 -9.76
N SER A 11 32.06 -44.79 -10.65
CA SER A 11 30.90 -44.65 -11.55
C SER A 11 29.55 -44.72 -10.82
N ILE A 12 29.45 -45.55 -9.78
CA ILE A 12 28.26 -45.64 -8.92
C ILE A 12 28.12 -44.37 -8.08
N LEU A 13 29.24 -43.84 -7.55
CA LEU A 13 29.24 -42.60 -6.78
C LEU A 13 28.85 -41.39 -7.65
N LEU A 14 29.34 -41.30 -8.89
CA LEU A 14 28.98 -40.24 -9.83
C LEU A 14 27.51 -40.33 -10.28
N SER A 15 26.97 -41.53 -10.48
CA SER A 15 25.57 -41.70 -10.91
C SER A 15 24.58 -41.35 -9.80
N VAL A 16 24.88 -41.66 -8.53
CA VAL A 16 24.09 -41.21 -7.37
C VAL A 16 24.13 -39.68 -7.24
N PHE A 17 25.28 -39.06 -7.53
CA PHE A 17 25.42 -37.59 -7.52
C PHE A 17 24.61 -36.91 -8.64
N CYS A 18 24.56 -37.52 -9.83
CA CYS A 18 23.74 -37.01 -10.95
C CYS A 18 22.22 -37.16 -10.74
N LEU A 19 21.77 -38.18 -9.99
CA LEU A 19 20.35 -38.40 -9.71
C LEU A 19 19.82 -37.54 -8.53
N GLY A 20 20.71 -36.96 -7.72
CA GLY A 20 20.34 -36.10 -6.57
C GLY A 20 19.96 -34.65 -6.92
N SER A 21 20.04 -34.24 -8.20
CA SER A 21 19.84 -32.84 -8.62
C SER A 21 18.40 -32.50 -9.04
N PHE A 22 17.43 -33.37 -8.80
CA PHE A 22 16.01 -33.18 -9.21
C PHE A 22 15.04 -32.93 -8.05
N VAL A 23 15.50 -32.35 -6.94
CA VAL A 23 14.61 -32.00 -5.82
C VAL A 23 14.68 -30.51 -5.52
N GLY A 24 13.57 -29.84 -5.83
CA GLY A 24 13.19 -28.56 -5.25
C GLY A 24 13.52 -27.35 -6.12
N CYS A 25 12.63 -27.01 -7.05
CA CYS A 25 12.34 -25.60 -7.25
C CYS A 25 11.82 -25.09 -5.89
N PRO A 26 12.54 -24.23 -5.17
CA PRO A 26 11.97 -23.64 -3.96
C PRO A 26 10.69 -22.91 -4.39
N PRO A 27 9.54 -23.12 -3.71
CA PRO A 27 8.33 -22.39 -4.03
C PRO A 27 8.67 -20.90 -4.01
N ALA A 28 8.46 -20.22 -5.14
CA ALA A 28 8.65 -18.78 -5.29
C ALA A 28 7.52 -17.99 -4.61
N ALA A 29 7.07 -18.46 -3.45
CA ALA A 29 6.25 -17.71 -2.52
C ALA A 29 7.13 -17.48 -1.30
N ALA A 30 7.95 -16.43 -1.34
CA ALA A 30 8.52 -15.91 -0.12
C ALA A 30 7.34 -15.57 0.80
N ASP A 31 7.35 -16.14 2.00
CA ASP A 31 6.48 -15.81 3.11
C ASP A 31 6.80 -14.36 3.53
N TYR A 32 6.28 -13.41 2.75
CA TYR A 32 6.50 -12.00 2.95
C TYR A 32 5.49 -11.52 4.00
N ASP A 33 5.99 -10.98 5.10
CA ASP A 33 5.15 -10.33 6.10
C ASP A 33 4.34 -9.20 5.42
N PRO A 34 3.01 -9.33 5.31
CA PRO A 34 2.21 -8.41 4.51
C PRO A 34 2.16 -7.00 5.10
N LEU A 35 2.55 -6.82 6.37
CA LEU A 35 2.42 -5.58 7.13
C LEU A 35 3.73 -5.23 7.85
N VAL A 36 4.85 -5.17 7.12
CA VAL A 36 6.21 -4.93 7.66
C VAL A 36 6.39 -3.63 8.47
N SER A 37 5.54 -2.62 8.27
CA SER A 37 5.59 -1.36 9.02
C SER A 37 4.71 -1.37 10.27
N TRP A 38 4.01 -2.48 10.55
CA TRP A 38 3.17 -2.65 11.74
C TRP A 38 3.93 -3.37 12.84
N ASN A 39 3.88 -2.83 14.05
CA ASN A 39 4.38 -3.52 15.24
C ASN A 39 3.60 -4.83 15.46
N GLU A 40 4.29 -5.85 15.96
CA GLU A 40 3.64 -7.08 16.40
C GLU A 40 2.65 -6.80 17.54
N GLY A 41 1.47 -7.42 17.48
CA GLY A 41 0.44 -7.28 18.50
C GLY A 41 -0.98 -7.48 17.98
N ALA A 42 -1.94 -7.24 18.88
CA ALA A 42 -3.36 -7.52 18.64
C ALA A 42 -3.91 -6.79 17.41
N THR A 43 -3.46 -5.58 17.11
CA THR A 43 -3.94 -4.81 15.95
C THR A 43 -3.52 -5.45 14.62
N LYS A 44 -2.22 -5.74 14.44
CA LYS A 44 -1.70 -6.39 13.22
C LYS A 44 -2.37 -7.76 13.02
N GLN A 45 -2.44 -8.55 14.08
CA GLN A 45 -3.10 -9.86 14.07
C GLN A 45 -4.59 -9.76 13.74
N GLY A 46 -5.30 -8.78 14.31
CA GLY A 46 -6.71 -8.54 14.02
C GLY A 46 -6.96 -8.22 12.55
N ILE A 47 -6.13 -7.37 11.93
CA ILE A 47 -6.23 -7.03 10.51
C ILE A 47 -6.00 -8.27 9.64
N VAL A 48 -4.90 -9.00 9.87
CA VAL A 48 -4.54 -10.18 9.06
C VAL A 48 -5.61 -11.26 9.19
N ASN A 49 -5.99 -11.63 10.41
CA ASN A 49 -7.00 -12.66 10.66
C ASN A 49 -8.35 -12.29 10.03
N PHE A 50 -8.78 -11.02 10.14
CA PHE A 50 -10.01 -10.57 9.52
C PHE A 50 -9.96 -10.73 8.00
N VAL A 51 -8.88 -10.28 7.36
CA VAL A 51 -8.71 -10.40 5.90
C VAL A 51 -8.67 -11.86 5.47
N GLU A 52 -7.91 -12.72 6.16
CA GLU A 52 -7.85 -14.16 5.86
C GLU A 52 -9.23 -14.82 5.97
N ASP A 53 -9.97 -14.50 7.03
CA ASP A 53 -11.29 -15.07 7.30
C ASP A 53 -12.31 -14.69 6.22
N VAL A 54 -12.46 -13.38 5.94
CA VAL A 54 -13.45 -12.90 4.96
C VAL A 54 -13.07 -13.20 3.51
N THR A 55 -11.81 -13.58 3.23
CA THR A 55 -11.35 -13.92 1.89
C THR A 55 -11.31 -15.42 1.61
N ASN A 56 -11.38 -16.27 2.64
CA ASN A 56 -11.41 -17.73 2.53
C ASN A 56 -12.79 -18.23 2.04
N PRO A 57 -12.92 -18.81 0.83
CA PRO A 57 -14.20 -19.30 0.30
C PRO A 57 -14.89 -20.40 1.14
N ASN A 58 -14.15 -21.02 2.06
CA ASN A 58 -14.67 -22.06 2.95
C ASN A 58 -15.01 -21.52 4.35
N SER A 59 -14.79 -20.23 4.63
CA SER A 59 -15.19 -19.61 5.90
C SER A 59 -16.67 -19.28 5.90
N ASP A 60 -17.32 -19.46 7.06
CA ASP A 60 -18.69 -18.99 7.31
C ASP A 60 -18.80 -17.45 7.20
N ASN A 61 -17.69 -16.72 7.31
CA ASN A 61 -17.60 -15.27 7.20
C ASN A 61 -17.16 -14.79 5.80
N TYR A 62 -17.12 -15.69 4.80
CA TYR A 62 -16.67 -15.33 3.45
C TYR A 62 -17.47 -14.18 2.85
N VAL A 63 -16.77 -13.16 2.34
CA VAL A 63 -17.34 -12.03 1.62
C VAL A 63 -16.95 -12.12 0.15
N PRO A 64 -17.89 -12.10 -0.81
CA PRO A 64 -17.56 -12.13 -2.23
C PRO A 64 -16.75 -10.87 -2.62
N PRO A 65 -15.83 -10.95 -3.60
CA PRO A 65 -14.93 -9.84 -3.94
C PRO A 65 -15.62 -8.50 -4.22
N SER A 66 -16.82 -8.50 -4.81
CA SER A 66 -17.61 -7.28 -5.09
C SER A 66 -18.00 -6.50 -3.83
N ASP A 67 -18.05 -7.16 -2.69
CA ASP A 67 -18.62 -6.62 -1.46
C ASP A 67 -17.52 -6.30 -0.42
N ARG A 68 -16.24 -6.51 -0.78
CA ARG A 68 -15.08 -6.23 0.07
C ARG A 68 -14.71 -4.75 0.03
N ILE A 69 -15.57 -3.92 0.62
CA ILE A 69 -15.37 -2.47 0.68
C ILE A 69 -14.86 -2.06 2.06
N ALA A 70 -13.71 -1.40 2.11
CA ALA A 70 -13.14 -0.79 3.32
C ALA A 70 -13.10 0.73 3.16
N THR A 71 -13.53 1.45 4.20
CA THR A 71 -13.50 2.92 4.23
C THR A 71 -12.52 3.39 5.29
N PHE A 72 -11.69 4.37 4.93
CA PHE A 72 -10.74 5.01 5.84
C PHE A 72 -11.09 6.49 5.96
N ASP A 73 -11.02 7.02 7.17
CA ASP A 73 -10.94 8.47 7.35
C ASP A 73 -9.61 8.99 6.79
N ASN A 74 -9.49 10.29 6.55
CA ASN A 74 -8.29 10.90 5.98
C ASN A 74 -7.44 11.58 7.06
N ASP A 75 -7.94 12.66 7.65
CA ASP A 75 -7.26 13.47 8.65
C ASP A 75 -6.99 12.67 9.94
N GLY A 76 -5.73 12.58 10.36
CA GLY A 76 -5.34 11.80 11.53
C GLY A 76 -5.34 10.28 11.33
N THR A 77 -5.75 9.78 10.17
CA THR A 77 -5.76 8.35 9.83
C THR A 77 -4.77 8.02 8.71
N LEU A 78 -4.94 8.59 7.51
CA LEU A 78 -4.04 8.38 6.37
C LEU A 78 -2.89 9.41 6.34
N TRP A 79 -3.10 10.59 6.93
CA TRP A 79 -2.09 11.63 7.05
C TRP A 79 -2.21 12.41 8.37
N THR A 80 -1.18 13.20 8.70
CA THR A 80 -1.18 14.00 9.94
C THR A 80 -2.20 15.14 9.87
N GLU A 81 -2.93 15.34 10.97
CA GLU A 81 -3.84 16.47 11.18
C GLU A 81 -3.28 17.52 12.16
N LYS A 82 -2.03 17.34 12.63
CA LYS A 82 -1.37 18.23 13.58
C LYS A 82 -0.18 18.94 12.93
N PRO A 83 0.07 20.22 13.28
CA PRO A 83 -0.67 21.04 14.26
C PRO A 83 -1.97 21.68 13.72
N GLU A 84 -2.17 21.66 12.41
CA GLU A 84 -3.36 22.18 11.72
C GLU A 84 -3.75 21.25 10.57
N TYR A 85 -4.99 21.33 10.12
CA TYR A 85 -5.48 20.52 9.00
C TYR A 85 -4.86 20.97 7.68
N ILE A 86 -4.51 20.03 6.81
CA ILE A 86 -3.88 20.34 5.50
C ILE A 86 -4.78 21.26 4.66
N GLN A 87 -6.10 21.04 4.69
CA GLN A 87 -7.05 21.89 4.00
C GLN A 87 -7.03 23.33 4.54
N GLU A 88 -6.87 23.51 5.84
CA GLU A 88 -6.76 24.83 6.47
C GLU A 88 -5.48 25.55 6.00
N SER A 89 -4.33 24.87 6.05
CA SER A 89 -3.05 25.41 5.56
C SER A 89 -3.15 25.81 4.09
N PHE A 90 -3.77 24.96 3.27
CA PHE A 90 -3.98 25.24 1.85
C PHE A 90 -4.85 26.49 1.63
N ILE A 91 -5.97 26.61 2.32
CA ILE A 91 -6.86 27.77 2.21
C ILE A 91 -6.12 29.04 2.65
N LYS A 92 -5.41 29.01 3.78
CA LYS A 92 -4.59 30.15 4.25
C LYS A 92 -3.56 30.57 3.21
N TYR A 93 -2.84 29.62 2.62
CA TYR A 93 -1.85 29.87 1.57
C TYR A 93 -2.48 30.51 0.33
N ARG A 94 -3.59 29.95 -0.17
CA ARG A 94 -4.31 30.47 -1.34
C ARG A 94 -4.84 31.88 -1.10
N LEU A 95 -5.46 32.13 0.05
CA LEU A 95 -5.96 33.45 0.41
C LEU A 95 -4.83 34.48 0.51
N SER A 96 -3.71 34.11 1.13
CA SER A 96 -2.55 35.00 1.28
C SER A 96 -1.97 35.40 -0.08
N ASN A 97 -1.91 34.47 -1.03
CA ASN A 97 -1.42 34.74 -2.39
C ASN A 97 -2.42 35.49 -3.27
N ALA A 98 -3.72 35.30 -3.05
CA ALA A 98 -4.75 36.07 -3.76
C ALA A 98 -4.92 37.49 -3.18
N LEU A 99 -4.52 37.73 -1.93
CA LEU A 99 -4.73 38.99 -1.21
C LEU A 99 -4.25 40.24 -1.97
N PRO A 100 -3.07 40.27 -2.63
CA PRO A 100 -2.64 41.43 -3.41
C PRO A 100 -3.57 41.77 -4.59
N ALA A 101 -4.27 40.78 -5.14
CA ALA A 101 -5.29 40.99 -6.17
C ALA A 101 -6.62 41.42 -5.56
N LEU A 102 -7.01 40.84 -4.41
CA LEU A 102 -8.25 41.18 -3.71
C LEU A 102 -8.26 42.59 -3.12
N GLN A 103 -7.11 43.11 -2.66
CA GLN A 103 -6.99 44.49 -2.16
C GLN A 103 -7.29 45.57 -3.21
N LYS A 104 -7.23 45.21 -4.50
CA LYS A 104 -7.55 46.12 -5.61
C LYS A 104 -9.02 46.08 -6.01
N LEU A 105 -9.80 45.17 -5.43
CA LEU A 105 -11.24 45.11 -5.68
C LEU A 105 -11.96 46.15 -4.82
N PRO A 106 -12.97 46.87 -5.35
CA PRO A 106 -13.85 47.71 -4.52
C PRO A 106 -14.47 46.84 -3.42
N SER A 107 -14.82 47.46 -2.29
CA SER A 107 -15.30 46.76 -1.09
C SER A 107 -16.27 45.63 -1.45
N LEU A 108 -15.84 44.38 -1.28
CA LEU A 108 -16.66 43.20 -1.52
C LEU A 108 -17.80 43.23 -0.50
N THR A 109 -19.02 43.50 -0.97
CA THR A 109 -20.21 43.30 -0.13
C THR A 109 -20.58 41.82 -0.17
N GLU A 110 -21.34 41.34 0.80
CA GLU A 110 -21.75 39.93 0.95
C GLU A 110 -22.43 39.34 -0.32
N LYS A 111 -22.86 40.18 -1.26
CA LYS A 111 -23.48 39.81 -2.54
C LYS A 111 -22.48 39.63 -3.71
N ASP A 112 -21.23 40.03 -3.55
CA ASP A 112 -20.27 40.14 -4.67
C ASP A 112 -19.34 38.93 -4.82
N VAL A 113 -19.40 37.96 -3.89
CA VAL A 113 -18.61 36.72 -3.98
C VAL A 113 -19.48 35.63 -4.57
N MET A 114 -19.49 35.51 -5.89
CA MET A 114 -20.10 34.36 -6.55
C MET A 114 -19.09 33.20 -6.54
N VAL A 115 -19.52 32.00 -6.13
CA VAL A 115 -18.67 30.78 -6.11
C VAL A 115 -18.00 30.50 -7.46
N LYS A 116 -18.59 30.98 -8.56
CA LYS A 116 -18.01 30.91 -9.92
C LYS A 116 -16.70 31.68 -10.10
N ASP A 117 -16.44 32.70 -9.27
CA ASP A 117 -15.20 33.50 -9.31
C ASP A 117 -14.10 32.84 -8.47
N ILE A 118 -14.47 31.83 -7.67
CA ILE A 118 -13.58 30.83 -7.05
C ILE A 118 -13.59 29.58 -7.94
N THR A 119 -13.45 29.73 -9.26
CA THR A 119 -13.07 28.59 -10.09
C THR A 119 -11.69 28.14 -9.65
N LEU A 120 -11.64 26.98 -9.02
CA LEU A 120 -10.41 26.23 -8.82
C LEU A 120 -9.84 25.95 -10.21
N GLU A 121 -8.91 26.79 -10.67
CA GLU A 121 -7.99 26.36 -11.72
C GLU A 121 -7.35 25.08 -11.22
N TYR A 122 -7.78 23.97 -11.84
CA TYR A 122 -7.33 22.63 -11.57
C TYR A 122 -5.81 22.66 -11.58
N ILE A 123 -5.19 22.33 -10.45
CA ILE A 123 -3.74 22.15 -10.35
C ILE A 123 -3.41 21.08 -11.40
N GLN A 124 -2.91 21.50 -12.55
CA GLN A 124 -2.32 20.58 -13.50
C GLN A 124 -1.14 19.96 -12.76
N PRO A 125 -1.08 18.62 -12.61
CA PRO A 125 0.08 18.00 -12.00
C PRO A 125 1.29 18.44 -12.84
N GLU A 126 2.28 19.05 -12.18
CA GLU A 126 3.54 19.35 -12.85
C GLU A 126 4.11 18.04 -13.42
N SER A 127 4.35 18.05 -14.73
CA SER A 127 4.89 16.94 -15.51
C SER A 127 6.34 16.65 -15.18
#